data_AF-A0A0S2KHP3-F1
#
_entry.id   AF-A0A0S2KHP3-F1
#
_cell.length_a   1.000
_cell.length_b   1.000
_cell.length_c   1.000
_cell.angle_alpha   90.00
_cell.angle_beta   90.00
_cell.angle_gamma   90.00
#
_symmetry.space_group_name_H-M   'P 1'
#
loop_
_entity.id
_entity.type
_entity.pdbx_description
1 polymer ?
#
loop_
_entity_poly.entity_id
_entity_poly.type
_entity_poly.pdbx_seq_one_letter_code
_entity_poly.pdbx_strand_id
1 'polypeptide(L)'
;MIQFKDLSTADRTLIQQFTLYGERQNCDLSFSNLISWRFLYNTQFAIINDYLVFRFHTGRHLAYMMPIPKPQLTDDGSYRVQPCDECSVEVIRAIRDDSIAMGHPFLMLGVCNYMVDLIELSFPDTFTIEPNRDFADYIYTREKLVNLSGKKLQSKRNHINKFKSLYPQYVYRPLTEDMIPQCLALEKQWRQISKDDTDEQDLDESLSIELRSMTRAFHRWNRLGLTGGTIWVDDQLVAFTFGCPINQITFDVCVEKADVNYEGAFSIINQEFVKHLPEQYFYINREEDMGNEGLRRAKLSYQPDILLEKNTVMEKHPLREFEDQDRILQETRDLWKLVFNDSDTFIDLYFSRVYKPKYNITCQLNHHVVAALQTLPYTLLYHGQELPTAYISGVSTHPDYRHQEIGNNLMRQAHFDLFYKNVVYAALIPAEPWLYEWYAKCGYAQQITCLPNPESLLATDFAVFDRWQREKTCFLLHDQANFETAKEDILLQGIDAVHSEEPVQGMIRVINALKALRSYVAQNPSLQCTIRIENDHDIPMNNAYYVISEGKVRQTDEPDTDARRLSINELADLIFQNEHAEMNLMMN
;
A
#
# COMPACT_ATOMS: atom_id res chain seq x y z
N MET A 1 -1.79 -16.25 15.10
CA MET A 1 -1.52 -15.00 14.37
C MET A 1 -2.70 -14.06 14.47
N ILE A 2 -2.46 -12.75 14.40
CA ILE A 2 -3.52 -11.75 14.50
C ILE A 2 -4.31 -11.74 13.19
N GLN A 3 -5.63 -11.86 13.27
CA GLN A 3 -6.49 -11.77 12.09
C GLN A 3 -6.76 -10.30 11.77
N PHE A 4 -5.93 -9.74 10.88
CA PHE A 4 -6.12 -8.39 10.36
C PHE A 4 -7.16 -8.36 9.23
N LYS A 5 -8.00 -7.33 9.27
CA LYS A 5 -9.00 -7.01 8.25
C LYS A 5 -8.58 -5.74 7.50
N ASP A 6 -8.76 -5.74 6.18
CA ASP A 6 -8.66 -4.54 5.35
C ASP A 6 -9.60 -3.43 5.87
N LEU A 7 -9.04 -2.25 6.13
CA LEU A 7 -9.85 -1.13 6.59
C LEU A 7 -10.76 -0.60 5.46
N SER A 8 -12.03 -0.39 5.77
CA SER A 8 -13.02 0.15 4.84
C SER A 8 -13.89 1.24 5.46
N THR A 9 -14.64 1.97 4.64
CA THR A 9 -15.60 2.98 5.15
C THR A 9 -16.70 2.37 6.01
N ALA A 10 -16.99 1.06 5.88
CA ALA A 10 -17.99 0.38 6.71
C ALA A 10 -17.53 0.22 8.16
N ASP A 11 -16.22 0.29 8.42
CA ASP A 11 -15.64 0.10 9.75
C ASP A 11 -15.68 1.39 10.59
N ARG A 12 -16.19 2.50 10.04
CA ARG A 12 -16.20 3.83 10.68
C ARG A 12 -16.69 3.80 12.12
N THR A 13 -17.88 3.24 12.34
CA THR A 13 -18.48 3.19 13.68
C THR A 13 -17.62 2.40 14.65
N LEU A 14 -17.02 1.29 14.20
CA LEU A 14 -16.16 0.45 15.05
C LEU A 14 -14.87 1.19 15.41
N ILE A 15 -14.16 1.75 14.43
CA ILE A 15 -12.93 2.51 14.67
C ILE A 15 -13.20 3.70 15.60
N GLN A 16 -14.29 4.42 15.35
CA GLN A 16 -14.67 5.59 16.14
C GLN A 16 -15.11 5.26 17.58
N GLN A 17 -15.42 4.00 17.91
CA GLN A 17 -15.58 3.60 19.32
C GLN A 17 -14.27 3.72 20.11
N PHE A 18 -13.11 3.60 19.44
CA PHE A 18 -11.79 3.73 20.06
C PHE A 18 -11.27 5.17 19.94
N THR A 19 -11.39 5.78 18.74
CA THR A 19 -10.80 7.09 18.48
C THR A 19 -11.66 8.23 19.00
N LEU A 20 -12.98 8.26 18.69
CA LEU A 20 -13.81 9.41 19.06
C LEU A 20 -13.91 9.59 20.58
N TYR A 21 -14.03 8.48 21.29
CA TYR A 21 -14.15 8.44 22.75
C TYR A 21 -12.80 8.33 23.47
N GLY A 22 -11.70 8.28 22.72
CA GLY A 22 -10.34 8.23 23.26
C GLY A 22 -9.73 9.61 23.42
N GLU A 23 -8.54 9.66 24.02
CA GLU A 23 -7.84 10.92 24.32
C GLU A 23 -6.74 11.26 23.30
N ARG A 24 -6.41 10.35 22.39
CA ARG A 24 -5.39 10.56 21.36
C ARG A 24 -5.78 11.69 20.42
N GLN A 25 -4.79 12.49 20.01
CA GLN A 25 -5.01 13.68 19.19
C GLN A 25 -4.21 13.66 17.87
N ASN A 26 -3.50 12.57 17.55
CA ASN A 26 -2.72 12.50 16.32
C ASN A 26 -3.61 12.37 15.08
N CYS A 27 -3.26 13.09 14.01
CA CYS A 27 -4.02 13.13 12.77
C CYS A 27 -4.13 11.77 12.07
N ASP A 28 -3.20 10.84 12.33
CA ASP A 28 -3.24 9.49 11.77
C ASP A 28 -4.49 8.70 12.21
N LEU A 29 -5.15 9.11 13.31
CA LEU A 29 -6.38 8.51 13.82
C LEU A 29 -7.67 9.13 13.27
N SER A 30 -7.54 10.22 12.51
CA SER A 30 -8.62 10.77 11.71
C SER A 30 -9.13 9.69 10.77
N PHE A 31 -10.43 9.36 10.84
CA PHE A 31 -10.99 8.29 10.00
C PHE A 31 -10.87 8.61 8.51
N SER A 32 -10.85 9.90 8.15
CA SER A 32 -10.53 10.35 6.81
C SER A 32 -9.12 9.92 6.40
N ASN A 33 -8.11 10.18 7.22
CA ASN A 33 -6.72 9.84 6.92
C ASN A 33 -6.51 8.34 6.80
N LEU A 34 -7.06 7.56 7.74
CA LEU A 34 -6.98 6.10 7.71
C LEU A 34 -7.50 5.50 6.39
N ILE A 35 -8.55 6.06 5.78
CA ILE A 35 -9.16 5.56 4.53
C ILE A 35 -8.54 6.16 3.28
N SER A 36 -8.26 7.48 3.31
CA SER A 36 -7.74 8.22 2.15
C SER A 36 -6.35 7.73 1.80
N TRP A 37 -5.47 7.53 2.78
CA TRP A 37 -4.10 7.04 2.61
C TRP A 37 -3.96 5.52 2.48
N ARG A 38 -5.04 4.76 2.66
CA ARG A 38 -5.01 3.29 2.55
C ARG A 38 -4.40 2.78 1.23
N PHE A 39 -4.51 3.51 0.13
CA PHE A 39 -3.91 3.07 -1.14
C PHE A 39 -2.39 3.00 -1.09
N LEU A 40 -1.75 3.84 -0.26
CA LEU A 40 -0.31 3.93 -0.14
C LEU A 40 0.17 2.92 0.89
N TYR A 41 -0.54 2.86 2.02
CA TYR A 41 -0.11 2.12 3.20
C TYR A 41 -0.71 0.71 3.33
N ASN A 42 -1.71 0.37 2.50
CA ASN A 42 -2.51 -0.85 2.63
C ASN A 42 -2.99 -1.10 4.06
N THR A 43 -3.53 -0.06 4.70
CA THR A 43 -3.91 -0.09 6.11
C THR A 43 -4.96 -1.17 6.40
N GLN A 44 -4.65 -2.00 7.41
CA GLN A 44 -5.47 -3.04 7.98
C GLN A 44 -5.63 -2.80 9.49
N PHE A 45 -6.62 -3.42 10.10
CA PHE A 45 -6.82 -3.34 11.54
C PHE A 45 -7.26 -4.66 12.16
N ALA A 46 -7.05 -4.79 13.47
CA ALA A 46 -7.54 -5.89 14.30
C ALA A 46 -7.91 -5.36 15.70
N ILE A 47 -8.72 -6.12 16.43
CA ILE A 47 -9.01 -5.86 17.86
C ILE A 47 -8.42 -7.01 18.67
N ILE A 48 -7.53 -6.69 19.61
CA ILE A 48 -6.80 -7.64 20.45
C ILE A 48 -6.94 -7.20 21.90
N ASN A 49 -7.57 -8.00 22.76
CA ASN A 49 -7.73 -7.68 24.18
C ASN A 49 -8.30 -6.27 24.45
N ASP A 50 -9.31 -5.85 23.66
CA ASP A 50 -9.88 -4.49 23.69
C ASP A 50 -8.91 -3.35 23.26
N TYR A 51 -7.87 -3.68 22.48
CA TYR A 51 -7.03 -2.71 21.79
C TYR A 51 -7.28 -2.76 20.29
N LEU A 52 -7.53 -1.61 19.69
CA LEU A 52 -7.50 -1.41 18.25
C LEU A 52 -6.05 -1.28 17.78
N VAL A 53 -5.64 -2.18 16.90
CA VAL A 53 -4.31 -2.22 16.30
C VAL A 53 -4.44 -1.95 14.81
N PHE A 54 -3.61 -1.05 14.29
CA PHE A 54 -3.44 -0.87 12.85
C PHE A 54 -2.12 -1.45 12.38
N ARG A 55 -2.14 -2.07 11.21
CA ARG A 55 -0.97 -2.60 10.50
C ARG A 55 -0.95 -2.04 9.07
N PHE A 56 0.20 -1.63 8.59
CA PHE A 56 0.36 -0.98 7.30
C PHE A 56 1.79 -1.09 6.78
N HIS A 57 2.04 -0.74 5.53
CA HIS A 57 3.37 -0.75 4.92
C HIS A 57 3.83 0.67 4.63
N THR A 58 4.99 1.07 5.15
CA THR A 58 5.62 2.36 4.84
C THR A 58 7.05 2.10 4.37
N GLY A 59 7.45 2.67 3.23
CA GLY A 59 8.79 2.44 2.67
C GLY A 59 9.14 0.96 2.44
N ARG A 60 8.15 0.13 2.06
CA ARG A 60 8.23 -1.34 1.95
C ARG A 60 8.44 -2.10 3.26
N HIS A 61 8.32 -1.43 4.39
CA HIS A 61 8.46 -2.03 5.71
C HIS A 61 7.10 -2.17 6.38
N LEU A 62 6.81 -3.34 6.94
CA LEU A 62 5.62 -3.56 7.75
C LEU A 62 5.72 -2.76 9.04
N ALA A 63 4.71 -1.97 9.33
CA ALA A 63 4.64 -1.11 10.49
C ALA A 63 3.29 -1.27 11.19
N TYR A 64 3.29 -0.97 12.47
CA TYR A 64 2.11 -0.94 13.32
C TYR A 64 1.93 0.46 13.89
N MET A 65 0.70 0.87 14.13
CA MET A 65 0.46 2.04 14.98
C MET A 65 0.45 1.60 16.44
N MET A 66 0.88 2.48 17.34
CA MET A 66 0.70 2.28 18.78
C MET A 66 -0.74 1.80 19.07
N PRO A 67 -0.92 0.64 19.73
CA PRO A 67 -2.25 0.13 20.04
C PRO A 67 -3.12 1.14 20.77
N ILE A 68 -4.39 1.20 20.39
CA ILE A 68 -5.36 2.16 20.91
C ILE A 68 -6.32 1.41 21.82
N PRO A 69 -6.28 1.62 23.14
CA PRO A 69 -7.20 0.97 24.06
C PRO A 69 -8.63 1.46 23.85
N LYS A 70 -9.59 0.57 24.11
CA LYS A 70 -10.99 0.91 24.13
C LYS A 70 -11.33 1.77 25.36
N PRO A 71 -11.86 2.98 25.18
CA PRO A 71 -12.36 3.79 26.29
C PRO A 71 -13.52 3.10 26.99
N GLN A 72 -13.57 3.21 28.33
CA GLN A 72 -14.64 2.68 29.17
C GLN A 72 -15.51 3.82 29.68
N LEU A 73 -16.82 3.55 29.85
CA LEU A 73 -17.76 4.50 30.44
C LEU A 73 -17.46 4.63 31.94
N THR A 74 -17.20 5.85 32.40
CA THR A 74 -16.98 6.19 33.81
C THR A 74 -18.28 6.62 34.48
N ASP A 75 -18.30 6.66 35.81
CA ASP A 75 -19.48 7.01 36.62
C ASP A 75 -20.05 8.41 36.32
N ASP A 76 -19.21 9.33 35.82
CA ASP A 76 -19.60 10.68 35.40
C ASP A 76 -20.24 10.73 34.00
N GLY A 77 -20.40 9.58 33.34
CA GLY A 77 -20.96 9.46 31.99
C GLY A 77 -19.98 9.79 30.86
N SER A 78 -18.71 10.09 31.18
CA SER A 78 -17.65 10.26 30.17
C SER A 78 -17.03 8.92 29.77
N TYR A 79 -16.36 8.88 28.62
CA TYR A 79 -15.57 7.72 28.22
C TYR A 79 -14.10 8.05 28.43
N ARG A 80 -13.36 7.19 29.14
CA ARG A 80 -11.94 7.38 29.42
C ARG A 80 -11.19 6.07 29.38
N VAL A 81 -9.89 6.16 29.17
CA VAL A 81 -8.96 5.04 29.29
C VAL A 81 -8.29 5.16 30.65
N GLN A 82 -8.15 4.06 31.40
CA GLN A 82 -7.36 4.11 32.63
C GLN A 82 -5.88 4.27 32.24
N PRO A 83 -5.11 5.15 32.91
CA PRO A 83 -3.71 5.41 32.53
C PRO A 83 -2.84 4.13 32.42
N CYS A 84 -3.10 3.12 33.25
CA CYS A 84 -2.40 1.83 33.20
C CYS A 84 -2.74 0.98 31.96
N ASP A 85 -3.90 1.21 31.35
CA ASP A 85 -4.38 0.47 30.17
C ASP A 85 -3.97 1.17 28.87
N GLU A 86 -3.31 2.34 28.94
CA GLU A 86 -2.90 3.08 27.74
C GLU A 86 -1.89 2.32 26.88
N CYS A 87 -1.16 1.39 27.48
CA CYS A 87 -0.13 0.60 26.82
C CYS A 87 -0.16 -0.84 27.33
N SER A 88 -0.58 -1.78 26.49
CA SER A 88 -0.56 -3.21 26.81
C SER A 88 0.72 -3.87 26.30
N VAL A 89 1.55 -4.34 27.23
CA VAL A 89 2.76 -5.13 26.95
C VAL A 89 2.42 -6.41 26.18
N GLU A 90 1.29 -7.05 26.50
CA GLU A 90 0.83 -8.26 25.82
C GLU A 90 0.47 -7.99 24.36
N VAL A 91 -0.22 -6.88 24.09
CA VAL A 91 -0.57 -6.49 22.72
C VAL A 91 0.68 -6.08 21.94
N ILE A 92 1.61 -5.32 22.53
CA ILE A 92 2.90 -4.97 21.89
C ILE A 92 3.68 -6.25 21.53
N ARG A 93 3.71 -7.25 22.42
CA ARG A 93 4.34 -8.54 22.14
C ARG A 93 3.65 -9.25 20.98
N ALA A 94 2.32 -9.29 20.97
CA ALA A 94 1.54 -9.95 19.91
C ALA A 94 1.78 -9.31 18.53
N ILE A 95 1.84 -7.98 18.43
CA ILE A 95 2.10 -7.30 17.14
C ILE A 95 3.58 -7.42 16.71
N ARG A 96 4.51 -7.51 17.67
CA ARG A 96 5.91 -7.84 17.39
C ARG A 96 6.05 -9.25 16.81
N ASP A 97 5.37 -10.23 17.42
CA ASP A 97 5.37 -11.62 16.93
C ASP A 97 4.71 -11.71 15.54
N ASP A 98 3.66 -10.91 15.27
CA ASP A 98 3.06 -10.79 13.93
C ASP A 98 4.02 -10.16 12.91
N SER A 99 4.80 -9.15 13.29
CA SER A 99 5.81 -8.55 12.40
C SER A 99 6.87 -9.57 12.00
N ILE A 100 7.36 -10.35 12.98
CA ILE A 100 8.34 -11.40 12.79
C ILE A 100 7.77 -12.52 11.90
N ALA A 101 6.51 -12.93 12.16
CA ALA A 101 5.79 -13.88 11.32
C ALA A 101 5.75 -13.46 9.85
N MET A 102 5.62 -12.16 9.61
CA MET A 102 5.55 -11.55 8.29
C MET A 102 6.93 -11.27 7.68
N GLY A 103 8.02 -11.65 8.34
CA GLY A 103 9.38 -11.49 7.83
C GLY A 103 9.94 -10.06 7.94
N HIS A 104 9.37 -9.22 8.81
CA HIS A 104 9.80 -7.85 8.99
C HIS A 104 10.31 -7.59 10.42
N PRO A 105 11.46 -6.89 10.58
CA PRO A 105 11.82 -6.28 11.86
C PRO A 105 10.65 -5.47 12.42
N PHE A 106 10.47 -5.47 13.74
CA PHE A 106 9.35 -4.76 14.32
C PHE A 106 9.52 -3.25 14.19
N LEU A 107 8.49 -2.60 13.66
CA LEU A 107 8.37 -1.15 13.55
C LEU A 107 6.99 -0.71 14.06
N MET A 108 6.98 0.19 15.04
CA MET A 108 5.76 0.80 15.57
C MET A 108 5.87 2.33 15.56
N LEU A 109 4.84 2.99 15.03
CA LEU A 109 4.77 4.44 14.86
C LEU A 109 3.69 5.06 15.75
N GLY A 110 3.75 6.39 15.92
CA GLY A 110 2.72 7.15 16.64
C GLY A 110 2.80 6.99 18.17
N VAL A 111 3.97 6.64 18.70
CA VAL A 111 4.16 6.40 20.14
C VAL A 111 4.36 7.73 20.87
N CYS A 112 3.49 8.06 21.82
CA CYS A 112 3.62 9.31 22.59
C CYS A 112 4.82 9.26 23.54
N ASN A 113 5.47 10.41 23.78
CA ASN A 113 6.68 10.52 24.62
C ASN A 113 6.53 9.89 26.01
N TYR A 114 5.37 10.03 26.66
CA TYR A 114 5.17 9.51 28.01
C TYR A 114 5.08 7.96 28.07
N MET A 115 4.99 7.28 26.93
CA MET A 115 4.94 5.81 26.85
C MET A 115 6.32 5.19 26.68
N VAL A 116 7.33 5.98 26.36
CA VAL A 116 8.70 5.51 26.07
C VAL A 116 9.27 4.76 27.27
N ASP A 117 9.18 5.35 28.47
CA ASP A 117 9.70 4.74 29.70
C ASP A 117 9.02 3.40 30.03
N LEU A 118 7.71 3.29 29.76
CA LEU A 118 6.95 2.07 30.00
C LEU A 118 7.32 0.95 29.03
N ILE A 119 7.54 1.29 27.76
CA ILE A 119 7.99 0.35 26.74
C ILE A 119 9.39 -0.15 27.08
N GLU A 120 10.33 0.75 27.40
CA GLU A 120 11.71 0.38 27.76
C GLU A 120 11.75 -0.48 29.04
N LEU A 121 10.93 -0.17 30.04
CA LEU A 121 10.84 -0.99 31.26
C LEU A 121 10.34 -2.41 30.97
N SER A 122 9.41 -2.56 30.02
CA SER A 122 8.77 -3.84 29.69
C SER A 122 9.56 -4.67 28.68
N PHE A 123 10.39 -4.01 27.86
CA PHE A 123 11.21 -4.59 26.80
C PHE A 123 12.64 -4.03 26.87
N PRO A 124 13.38 -4.29 27.96
CA PRO A 124 14.69 -3.69 28.16
C PRO A 124 15.65 -4.08 27.05
N ASP A 125 16.42 -3.10 26.53
CA ASP A 125 17.42 -3.29 25.48
C ASP A 125 16.88 -3.91 24.17
N THR A 126 15.56 -3.83 23.94
CA THR A 126 14.91 -4.45 22.77
C THR A 126 14.72 -3.47 21.62
N PHE A 127 14.41 -2.20 21.91
CA PHE A 127 14.05 -1.20 20.90
C PHE A 127 14.98 0.01 20.85
N THR A 128 15.07 0.62 19.68
CA THR A 128 15.47 2.01 19.50
C THR A 128 14.20 2.84 19.42
N ILE A 129 14.06 3.83 20.31
CA ILE A 129 12.87 4.70 20.39
C ILE A 129 13.29 6.14 20.21
N GLU A 130 12.86 6.77 19.11
CA GLU A 130 13.28 8.14 18.77
C GLU A 130 12.09 8.98 18.27
N PRO A 131 11.98 10.26 18.69
CA PRO A 131 10.97 11.16 18.17
C PRO A 131 11.31 11.54 16.72
N ASN A 132 10.29 11.61 15.86
CA ASN A 132 10.46 12.14 14.52
C ASN A 132 9.82 13.52 14.38
N ARG A 133 10.66 14.56 14.30
CA ARG A 133 10.21 15.95 14.23
C ARG A 133 9.41 16.25 12.95
N ASP A 134 9.71 15.58 11.85
CA ASP A 134 9.07 15.83 10.56
C ASP A 134 7.60 15.38 10.55
N PHE A 135 7.25 14.44 11.42
CA PHE A 135 5.89 13.91 11.60
C PHE A 135 5.21 14.40 12.89
N ALA A 136 5.72 15.46 13.52
CA ALA A 136 5.06 16.05 14.68
C ALA A 136 3.84 16.88 14.26
N ASP A 137 2.70 16.66 14.92
CA ASP A 137 1.46 17.38 14.61
C ASP A 137 1.42 18.76 15.25
N TYR A 138 0.85 19.71 14.53
CA TYR A 138 0.62 21.07 15.00
C TYR A 138 -0.82 21.24 15.49
N ILE A 139 -0.99 21.35 16.80
CA ILE A 139 -2.32 21.48 17.41
C ILE A 139 -2.48 22.88 18.00
N TYR A 140 -3.62 23.49 17.71
CA TYR A 140 -3.99 24.83 18.12
C TYR A 140 -5.30 24.81 18.88
N THR A 141 -5.45 25.71 19.84
CA THR A 141 -6.76 26.03 20.39
C THR A 141 -7.63 26.71 19.34
N ARG A 142 -8.91 26.32 19.28
CA ARG A 142 -9.92 26.93 18.40
C ARG A 142 -9.96 28.44 18.56
N GLU A 143 -9.99 28.92 19.80
CA GLU A 143 -10.03 30.35 20.12
C GLU A 143 -8.88 31.10 19.45
N LYS A 144 -7.66 30.54 19.48
CA LYS A 144 -6.48 31.16 18.86
C LYS A 144 -6.64 31.29 17.36
N LEU A 145 -7.15 30.28 16.65
CA LEU A 145 -7.34 30.33 15.20
C LEU A 145 -8.51 31.24 14.79
N VAL A 146 -9.55 31.35 15.62
CA VAL A 146 -10.69 32.24 15.37
C VAL A 146 -10.32 33.70 15.60
N ASN A 147 -9.79 34.02 16.77
CA ASN A 147 -9.54 35.40 17.19
C ASN A 147 -8.20 35.94 16.70
N LEU A 148 -7.23 35.03 16.49
CA LEU A 148 -5.85 35.35 16.16
C LEU A 148 -5.30 36.43 17.07
N SER A 149 -5.56 36.37 18.38
CA SER A 149 -5.25 37.45 19.32
C SER A 149 -3.75 37.52 19.66
N GLY A 150 -3.31 38.68 20.18
CA GLY A 150 -1.93 38.88 20.64
C GLY A 150 -0.95 39.38 19.57
N LYS A 151 0.25 39.80 20.01
CA LYS A 151 1.26 40.46 19.16
C LYS A 151 1.85 39.50 18.12
N LYS A 152 2.07 38.24 18.47
CA LYS A 152 2.71 37.24 17.60
C LYS A 152 1.85 36.87 16.37
N LEU A 153 0.52 37.01 16.46
CA LEU A 153 -0.41 36.71 15.37
C LEU A 153 -0.87 37.95 14.59
N GLN A 154 -0.26 39.12 14.82
CA GLN A 154 -0.62 40.37 14.13
C GLN A 154 -0.48 40.25 12.61
N SER A 155 0.53 39.53 12.12
CA SER A 155 0.72 39.31 10.67
C SER A 155 -0.47 38.58 10.04
N LYS A 156 -1.01 37.55 10.72
CA LYS A 156 -2.19 36.81 10.24
C LYS A 156 -3.44 37.69 10.19
N ARG A 157 -3.66 38.53 11.20
CA ARG A 157 -4.73 39.53 11.18
C ARG A 157 -4.56 40.52 10.03
N ASN A 158 -3.33 40.95 9.74
CA ASN A 158 -3.05 41.83 8.61
C ASN A 158 -3.39 41.17 7.28
N HIS A 159 -3.02 39.90 7.06
CA HIS A 159 -3.39 39.16 5.84
C HIS A 159 -4.91 39.04 5.68
N ILE A 160 -5.64 38.74 6.77
CA ILE A 160 -7.11 38.66 6.74
C ILE A 160 -7.74 40.01 6.43
N ASN A 161 -7.28 41.08 7.09
CA ASN A 161 -7.79 42.43 6.84
C ASN A 161 -7.50 42.89 5.41
N LYS A 162 -6.32 42.54 4.87
CA LYS A 162 -5.95 42.80 3.49
C LYS A 162 -6.85 42.06 2.51
N PHE A 163 -7.08 40.75 2.72
CA PHE A 163 -8.00 39.95 1.92
C PHE A 163 -9.40 40.58 1.91
N LYS A 164 -9.96 40.89 3.10
CA LYS A 164 -11.29 41.52 3.22
C LYS A 164 -11.37 42.90 2.57
N SER A 165 -10.27 43.65 2.54
CA SER A 165 -10.21 44.96 1.87
C SER A 165 -10.11 44.84 0.35
N LEU A 166 -9.40 43.82 -0.16
CA LEU A 166 -9.27 43.58 -1.60
C LEU A 166 -10.53 42.95 -2.19
N TYR A 167 -11.18 42.07 -1.42
CA TYR A 167 -12.32 41.26 -1.84
C TYR A 167 -13.49 41.42 -0.87
N PRO A 168 -14.08 42.63 -0.70
CA PRO A 168 -15.13 42.88 0.28
C PRO A 168 -16.41 42.05 0.06
N GLN A 169 -16.61 41.54 -1.15
CA GLN A 169 -17.73 40.72 -1.59
C GLN A 169 -17.49 39.21 -1.45
N TYR A 170 -16.37 38.77 -0.87
CA TYR A 170 -16.08 37.34 -0.72
C TYR A 170 -17.19 36.61 0.06
N VAL A 171 -17.41 35.34 -0.28
CA VAL A 171 -18.43 34.51 0.38
C VAL A 171 -17.79 33.23 0.89
N TYR A 172 -17.99 32.93 2.17
CA TYR A 172 -17.76 31.60 2.71
C TYR A 172 -18.98 30.71 2.41
N ARG A 173 -18.75 29.51 1.88
CA ARG A 173 -19.80 28.50 1.72
C ARG A 173 -19.34 27.16 2.31
N PRO A 174 -20.19 26.42 3.05
CA PRO A 174 -19.89 25.04 3.41
C PRO A 174 -19.57 24.22 2.16
N LEU A 175 -18.53 23.40 2.22
CA LEU A 175 -18.19 22.51 1.11
C LEU A 175 -19.25 21.40 1.03
N THR A 176 -19.79 21.22 -0.17
CA THR A 176 -20.80 20.20 -0.50
C THR A 176 -20.31 19.35 -1.67
N GLU A 177 -20.89 18.15 -1.85
CA GLU A 177 -20.40 17.20 -2.86
C GLU A 177 -20.47 17.75 -4.30
N ASP A 178 -21.44 18.62 -4.62
CA ASP A 178 -21.57 19.27 -5.93
C ASP A 178 -20.46 20.28 -6.23
N MET A 179 -19.70 20.72 -5.21
CA MET A 179 -18.57 21.64 -5.35
C MET A 179 -17.23 20.92 -5.56
N ILE A 180 -17.17 19.59 -5.40
CA ILE A 180 -15.96 18.79 -5.54
C ILE A 180 -15.27 18.99 -6.91
N PRO A 181 -15.98 19.03 -8.06
CA PRO A 181 -15.35 19.31 -9.35
C PRO A 181 -14.59 20.63 -9.39
N GLN A 182 -15.12 21.68 -8.75
CA GLN A 182 -14.47 22.99 -8.66
C GLN A 182 -13.23 22.93 -7.75
N CYS A 183 -13.28 22.18 -6.64
CA CYS A 183 -12.11 21.96 -5.78
C CYS A 183 -10.98 21.24 -6.53
N LEU A 184 -11.31 20.20 -7.29
CA LEU A 184 -10.35 19.48 -8.14
C LEU A 184 -9.78 20.38 -9.25
N ALA A 185 -10.59 21.24 -9.84
CA ALA A 185 -10.14 22.22 -10.83
C ALA A 185 -9.15 23.24 -10.23
N LEU A 186 -9.42 23.74 -9.02
CA LEU A 186 -8.51 24.65 -8.32
C LEU A 186 -7.18 23.99 -7.99
N GLU A 187 -7.20 22.75 -7.47
CA GLU A 187 -5.97 21.98 -7.22
C GLU A 187 -5.16 21.76 -8.51
N LYS A 188 -5.83 21.51 -9.63
CA LYS A 188 -5.18 21.35 -10.94
C LYS A 188 -4.49 22.63 -11.40
N GLN A 189 -5.13 23.79 -11.23
CA GLN A 189 -4.52 25.09 -11.54
C GLN A 189 -3.28 25.34 -10.68
N TRP A 190 -3.36 25.05 -9.38
CA TRP A 190 -2.24 25.21 -8.46
C TRP A 190 -1.02 24.38 -8.91
N ARG A 191 -1.24 23.13 -9.33
CA ARG A 191 -0.16 22.25 -9.84
C ARG A 191 0.49 22.75 -11.12
N GLN A 192 -0.29 23.33 -12.04
CA GLN A 192 0.26 23.87 -13.28
C GLN A 192 1.21 25.03 -13.00
N ILE A 193 0.83 25.92 -12.08
CA ILE A 193 1.64 27.07 -11.68
C ILE A 193 2.91 26.62 -10.95
N SER A 194 2.81 25.64 -10.04
CA SER A 194 4.00 25.11 -9.33
C SER A 194 4.97 24.35 -10.23
N LYS A 195 4.53 23.80 -11.38
CA LYS A 195 5.41 23.13 -12.35
C LYS A 195 6.26 24.09 -13.17
N ASP A 196 5.80 25.31 -13.41
CA ASP A 196 6.55 26.32 -14.19
C ASP A 196 7.69 26.97 -13.38
N ASP A 197 7.68 26.84 -12.05
CA ASP A 197 8.65 27.47 -11.14
C ASP A 197 9.75 26.52 -10.60
N THR A 198 9.69 25.20 -10.87
CA THR A 198 10.67 24.22 -10.34
C THR A 198 10.99 23.08 -11.31
N ASP A 199 12.27 22.95 -11.69
CA ASP A 199 12.84 21.75 -12.32
C ASP A 199 13.03 20.67 -11.24
N GLU A 200 12.09 19.73 -11.03
CA GLU A 200 12.39 18.48 -10.29
C GLU A 200 11.27 17.42 -10.41
N GLN A 201 11.67 16.17 -10.69
CA GLN A 201 10.79 14.99 -10.82
C GLN A 201 10.16 14.54 -9.48
N ASP A 202 10.73 14.92 -8.33
CA ASP A 202 10.28 14.44 -7.00
C ASP A 202 9.00 15.13 -6.50
N LEU A 203 8.70 16.34 -6.96
CA LEU A 203 7.43 17.02 -6.66
C LEU A 203 6.24 16.30 -7.29
N ASP A 204 6.41 15.68 -8.47
CA ASP A 204 5.30 15.08 -9.22
C ASP A 204 4.74 13.83 -8.51
N GLU A 205 5.60 13.01 -7.87
CA GLU A 205 5.16 11.80 -7.17
C GLU A 205 4.40 12.12 -5.88
N SER A 206 4.95 12.97 -4.99
CA SER A 206 4.27 13.38 -3.74
C SER A 206 2.94 14.10 -4.01
N LEU A 207 2.92 14.98 -5.01
CA LEU A 207 1.69 15.64 -5.44
C LEU A 207 0.69 14.62 -6.01
N SER A 208 1.10 13.63 -6.80
CA SER A 208 0.18 12.59 -7.29
C SER A 208 -0.44 11.80 -6.14
N ILE A 209 0.35 11.48 -5.11
CA ILE A 209 -0.09 10.77 -3.90
C ILE A 209 -1.10 11.63 -3.11
N GLU A 210 -0.80 12.91 -2.87
CA GLU A 210 -1.73 13.82 -2.17
C GLU A 210 -3.05 13.96 -2.94
N LEU A 211 -2.99 14.10 -4.27
CA LEU A 211 -4.20 14.18 -5.11
C LEU A 211 -5.03 12.92 -5.00
N ARG A 212 -4.38 11.75 -5.02
CA ARG A 212 -5.03 10.45 -4.86
C ARG A 212 -5.72 10.35 -3.51
N SER A 213 -5.05 10.79 -2.44
CA SER A 213 -5.64 10.85 -1.09
C SER A 213 -6.86 11.77 -1.04
N MET A 214 -6.72 13.01 -1.52
CA MET A 214 -7.78 14.02 -1.55
C MET A 214 -8.99 13.56 -2.38
N THR A 215 -8.74 13.04 -3.58
CA THR A 215 -9.78 12.53 -4.49
C THR A 215 -10.53 11.35 -3.88
N ARG A 216 -9.80 10.45 -3.19
CA ARG A 216 -10.39 9.33 -2.45
C ARG A 216 -11.25 9.80 -1.27
N ALA A 217 -10.86 10.89 -0.62
CA ALA A 217 -11.64 11.52 0.45
C ALA A 217 -12.93 12.12 -0.10
N PHE A 218 -12.84 12.89 -1.19
CA PHE A 218 -13.98 13.48 -1.90
C PHE A 218 -15.01 12.45 -2.38
N HIS A 219 -14.58 11.36 -3.03
CA HIS A 219 -15.50 10.30 -3.47
C HIS A 219 -16.22 9.56 -2.32
N ARG A 220 -15.76 9.77 -1.09
CA ARG A 220 -16.31 9.12 0.11
C ARG A 220 -16.77 10.15 1.13
N TRP A 221 -17.04 11.38 0.70
CA TRP A 221 -17.33 12.55 1.55
C TRP A 221 -18.29 12.23 2.71
N ASN A 222 -19.51 11.82 2.38
CA ASN A 222 -20.52 11.44 3.38
C ASN A 222 -20.11 10.23 4.23
N ARG A 223 -19.48 9.21 3.62
CA ARG A 223 -19.08 7.97 4.31
C ARG A 223 -17.98 8.21 5.34
N LEU A 224 -17.05 9.11 5.03
CA LEU A 224 -15.97 9.54 5.93
C LEU A 224 -16.47 10.54 6.98
N GLY A 225 -17.59 11.21 6.72
CA GLY A 225 -18.12 12.26 7.60
C GLY A 225 -17.26 13.51 7.54
N LEU A 226 -16.80 13.84 6.35
CA LEU A 226 -16.03 15.05 6.10
C LEU A 226 -16.91 16.28 6.26
N THR A 227 -16.31 17.32 6.81
CA THR A 227 -16.86 18.67 6.83
C THR A 227 -15.82 19.59 6.21
N GLY A 228 -16.27 20.55 5.40
CA GLY A 228 -15.37 21.48 4.73
C GLY A 228 -15.98 22.86 4.54
N GLY A 229 -15.12 23.76 4.07
CA GLY A 229 -15.46 25.14 3.76
C GLY A 229 -14.79 25.58 2.47
N THR A 230 -15.37 26.61 1.86
CA THR A 230 -14.88 27.21 0.62
C THR A 230 -14.94 28.73 0.71
N ILE A 231 -14.02 29.41 0.02
CA ILE A 231 -14.03 30.87 -0.18
C ILE A 231 -14.25 31.15 -1.66
N TRP A 232 -15.18 32.07 -1.93
CA TRP A 232 -15.54 32.50 -3.27
C TRP A 232 -15.31 34.00 -3.43
N VAL A 233 -14.76 34.41 -4.57
CA VAL A 233 -14.62 35.81 -4.99
C VAL A 233 -15.14 35.90 -6.42
N ASP A 234 -16.10 36.80 -6.68
CA ASP A 234 -16.73 36.97 -8.01
C ASP A 234 -17.20 35.65 -8.64
N ASP A 235 -17.85 34.81 -7.82
CA ASP A 235 -18.33 33.46 -8.14
C ASP A 235 -17.24 32.46 -8.60
N GLN A 236 -15.97 32.78 -8.37
CA GLN A 236 -14.84 31.86 -8.53
C GLN A 236 -14.44 31.26 -7.19
N LEU A 237 -14.23 29.94 -7.14
CA LEU A 237 -13.66 29.25 -5.98
C LEU A 237 -12.17 29.60 -5.88
N VAL A 238 -11.77 30.25 -4.79
CA VAL A 238 -10.37 30.68 -4.59
C VAL A 238 -9.66 29.93 -3.47
N ALA A 239 -10.41 29.30 -2.57
CA ALA A 239 -9.84 28.43 -1.53
C ALA A 239 -10.85 27.39 -1.05
N PHE A 240 -10.36 26.24 -0.61
CA PHE A 240 -11.16 25.25 0.09
C PHE A 240 -10.34 24.54 1.17
N THR A 241 -11.06 23.98 2.15
CA THR A 241 -10.47 23.13 3.19
C THR A 241 -11.50 22.10 3.64
N PHE A 242 -11.02 20.96 4.14
CA PHE A 242 -11.87 19.97 4.77
C PHE A 242 -11.10 19.13 5.78
N GLY A 243 -11.84 18.42 6.62
CA GLY A 243 -11.30 17.41 7.49
C GLY A 243 -12.39 16.70 8.28
N CYS A 244 -12.02 16.02 9.37
CA CYS A 244 -12.97 15.32 10.22
C CYS A 244 -12.50 15.23 11.68
N PRO A 245 -13.37 14.82 12.62
CA PRO A 245 -12.99 14.70 14.02
C PRO A 245 -11.99 13.55 14.26
N ILE A 246 -10.97 13.82 15.07
CA ILE A 246 -10.07 12.80 15.63
C ILE A 246 -10.72 12.21 16.88
N ASN A 247 -11.14 13.09 17.79
CA ASN A 247 -11.85 12.76 19.01
C ASN A 247 -12.97 13.76 19.35
N GLN A 248 -13.65 13.62 20.49
CA GLN A 248 -14.76 14.51 20.88
C GLN A 248 -14.38 16.00 20.93
N ILE A 249 -13.10 16.32 21.17
CA ILE A 249 -12.62 17.69 21.39
C ILE A 249 -11.58 18.17 20.36
N THR A 250 -11.13 17.30 19.46
CA THR A 250 -10.06 17.58 18.49
C THR A 250 -10.56 17.34 17.07
N PHE A 251 -10.52 18.39 16.25
CA PHE A 251 -10.84 18.32 14.83
C PHE A 251 -9.57 18.35 13.99
N ASP A 252 -9.47 17.46 13.01
CA ASP A 252 -8.38 17.38 12.05
C ASP A 252 -8.69 18.24 10.81
N VAL A 253 -7.73 19.05 10.36
CA VAL A 253 -7.81 19.78 9.10
C VAL A 253 -6.84 19.11 8.12
N CYS A 254 -7.35 18.12 7.37
CA CYS A 254 -6.52 17.26 6.52
C CYS A 254 -6.02 17.96 5.26
N VAL A 255 -6.82 18.87 4.69
CA VAL A 255 -6.48 19.56 3.44
C VAL A 255 -6.85 21.03 3.54
N GLU A 256 -5.95 21.90 3.11
CA GLU A 256 -6.19 23.34 2.94
C GLU A 256 -5.50 23.80 1.66
N LYS A 257 -6.27 24.28 0.68
CA LYS A 257 -5.78 24.71 -0.62
C LYS A 257 -6.34 26.10 -0.94
N ALA A 258 -5.52 26.94 -1.54
CA ALA A 258 -5.89 28.28 -1.94
C ALA A 258 -5.08 28.76 -3.15
N ASP A 259 -5.70 29.59 -3.98
CA ASP A 259 -5.04 30.29 -5.07
C ASP A 259 -4.09 31.35 -4.50
N VAL A 260 -2.80 31.23 -4.85
CA VAL A 260 -1.72 32.11 -4.40
C VAL A 260 -1.84 33.54 -4.96
N ASN A 261 -2.61 33.74 -6.03
CA ASN A 261 -2.88 35.06 -6.59
C ASN A 261 -3.78 35.91 -5.67
N TYR A 262 -4.50 35.27 -4.74
CA TYR A 262 -5.38 35.94 -3.79
C TYR A 262 -4.65 36.16 -2.46
N GLU A 263 -4.07 37.36 -2.29
CA GLU A 263 -3.32 37.72 -1.09
C GLU A 263 -4.17 37.53 0.18
N GLY A 264 -3.75 36.61 1.05
CA GLY A 264 -4.42 36.29 2.30
C GLY A 264 -5.44 35.13 2.23
N ALA A 265 -5.60 34.47 1.08
CA ALA A 265 -6.57 33.38 0.87
C ALA A 265 -6.40 32.23 1.87
N PHE A 266 -5.18 31.75 2.11
CA PHE A 266 -4.89 30.72 3.15
C PHE A 266 -5.28 31.18 4.55
N SER A 267 -5.05 32.46 4.89
CA SER A 267 -5.38 32.95 6.24
C SER A 267 -6.88 33.13 6.46
N ILE A 268 -7.62 33.54 5.42
CA ILE A 268 -9.08 33.71 5.52
C ILE A 268 -9.82 32.36 5.53
N ILE A 269 -9.46 31.40 4.67
CA ILE A 269 -10.10 30.07 4.69
C ILE A 269 -9.86 29.37 6.02
N ASN A 270 -8.65 29.47 6.56
CA ASN A 270 -8.32 28.90 7.86
C ASN A 270 -9.20 29.45 8.98
N GLN A 271 -9.32 30.78 9.07
CA GLN A 271 -10.14 31.42 10.11
C GLN A 271 -11.63 31.13 9.92
N GLU A 272 -12.15 31.31 8.71
CA GLU A 272 -13.57 31.13 8.43
C GLU A 272 -14.01 29.68 8.63
N PHE A 273 -13.21 28.69 8.21
CA PHE A 273 -13.55 27.30 8.44
C PHE A 273 -13.65 26.98 9.94
N VAL A 274 -12.65 27.37 10.74
CA VAL A 274 -12.65 27.11 12.19
C VAL A 274 -13.84 27.79 12.88
N LYS A 275 -14.23 29.02 12.48
CA LYS A 275 -15.44 29.68 13.01
C LYS A 275 -16.72 28.88 12.79
N HIS A 276 -16.82 28.19 11.65
CA HIS A 276 -18.02 27.44 11.27
C HIS A 276 -18.01 25.98 11.74
N LEU A 277 -16.90 25.48 12.29
CA LEU A 277 -16.88 24.17 12.95
C LEU A 277 -17.70 24.19 14.26
N PRO A 278 -18.25 23.05 14.71
CA PRO A 278 -18.87 22.93 16.04
C PRO A 278 -17.95 23.39 17.18
N GLU A 279 -18.50 24.10 18.17
CA GLU A 279 -17.73 24.69 19.28
C GLU A 279 -17.10 23.65 20.22
N GLN A 280 -17.61 22.42 20.24
CA GLN A 280 -17.06 21.31 21.03
C GLN A 280 -15.61 20.97 20.68
N TYR A 281 -15.17 21.28 19.45
CA TYR A 281 -13.79 21.06 19.03
C TYR A 281 -12.90 22.18 19.56
N PHE A 282 -12.42 21.97 20.79
CA PHE A 282 -11.52 22.88 21.48
C PHE A 282 -10.15 22.93 20.80
N TYR A 283 -9.67 21.79 20.28
CA TYR A 283 -8.40 21.67 19.58
C TYR A 283 -8.61 21.47 18.08
N ILE A 284 -7.74 22.10 17.30
CA ILE A 284 -7.63 21.97 15.85
C ILE A 284 -6.24 21.41 15.55
N ASN A 285 -6.18 20.15 15.12
CA ASN A 285 -4.96 19.55 14.58
C ASN A 285 -4.85 19.94 13.10
N ARG A 286 -3.69 20.46 12.70
CA ARG A 286 -3.40 20.80 11.29
C ARG A 286 -2.26 19.96 10.73
N GLU A 287 -2.10 18.72 11.20
CA GLU A 287 -1.15 17.70 10.74
C GLU A 287 0.34 18.12 10.80
N GLU A 288 1.23 17.37 10.14
CA GLU A 288 2.69 17.55 10.20
C GLU A 288 3.29 18.39 9.05
N ASP A 289 4.55 18.81 9.19
CA ASP A 289 5.23 19.57 8.13
C ASP A 289 6.01 18.71 7.12
N MET A 290 6.12 17.40 7.37
CA MET A 290 6.81 16.42 6.52
C MET A 290 8.26 16.83 6.17
N GLY A 291 8.92 17.60 7.05
CA GLY A 291 10.27 18.10 6.80
C GLY A 291 10.34 19.30 5.85
N ASN A 292 9.23 19.75 5.27
CA ASN A 292 9.20 20.91 4.39
C ASN A 292 9.39 22.21 5.18
N GLU A 293 10.51 22.91 4.98
CA GLU A 293 10.85 24.11 5.74
C GLU A 293 9.86 25.27 5.55
N GLY A 294 9.26 25.40 4.35
CA GLY A 294 8.24 26.41 4.07
C GLY A 294 6.98 26.15 4.88
N LEU A 295 6.49 24.90 4.83
CA LEU A 295 5.33 24.44 5.58
C LEU A 295 5.55 24.52 7.11
N ARG A 296 6.74 24.12 7.57
CA ARG A 296 7.16 24.25 8.97
C ARG A 296 7.08 25.69 9.46
N ARG A 297 7.65 26.63 8.70
CA ARG A 297 7.56 28.08 9.00
C ARG A 297 6.11 28.56 9.01
N ALA A 298 5.30 28.13 8.05
CA ALA A 298 3.88 28.49 7.98
C ALA A 298 3.10 28.00 9.22
N LYS A 299 3.24 26.74 9.62
CA LYS A 299 2.55 26.18 10.80
C LYS A 299 3.05 26.79 12.11
N LEU A 300 4.36 26.94 12.30
CA LEU A 300 4.93 27.62 13.48
C LEU A 300 4.49 29.09 13.60
N SER A 301 4.24 29.77 12.48
CA SER A 301 3.78 31.17 12.50
C SER A 301 2.40 31.37 13.12
N TYR A 302 1.58 30.30 13.18
CA TYR A 302 0.30 30.30 13.90
C TYR A 302 0.44 30.02 15.41
N GLN A 303 1.66 29.80 15.91
CA GLN A 303 1.97 29.56 17.32
C GLN A 303 1.20 28.36 17.90
N PRO A 304 1.53 27.11 17.51
CA PRO A 304 0.85 25.92 18.04
C PRO A 304 0.85 25.90 19.57
N ASP A 305 -0.24 25.42 20.16
CA ASP A 305 -0.34 25.19 21.61
C ASP A 305 0.37 23.89 22.00
N ILE A 306 0.29 22.87 21.12
CA ILE A 306 0.95 21.59 21.29
C ILE A 306 1.65 21.26 19.98
N LEU A 307 2.93 20.93 20.08
CA LEU A 307 3.66 20.22 19.04
C LEU A 307 3.69 18.75 19.47
N LEU A 308 2.80 17.94 18.91
CA LEU A 308 2.61 16.57 19.34
C LEU A 308 3.67 15.67 18.68
N GLU A 309 4.73 15.38 19.43
CA GLU A 309 5.80 14.49 18.99
C GLU A 309 5.32 13.03 18.95
N LYS A 310 5.71 12.34 17.87
CA LYS A 310 5.44 10.92 17.63
C LYS A 310 6.77 10.18 17.60
N ASN A 311 6.96 9.21 18.49
CA ASN A 311 8.13 8.36 18.49
C ASN A 311 7.95 7.19 17.54
N THR A 312 9.06 6.81 16.93
CA THR A 312 9.24 5.56 16.20
C THR A 312 9.93 4.57 17.12
N VAL A 313 9.32 3.40 17.29
CA VAL A 313 9.89 2.26 18.02
C VAL A 313 10.31 1.25 16.97
N MET A 314 11.62 1.02 16.83
CA MET A 314 12.17 0.05 15.91
C MET A 314 12.96 -1.00 16.69
N GLU A 315 12.97 -2.24 16.23
CA GLU A 315 13.85 -3.27 16.78
C GLU A 315 15.30 -2.73 16.85
N LYS A 316 15.93 -2.73 18.03
CA LYS A 316 17.29 -2.19 18.25
C LYS A 316 18.34 -2.97 17.47
N HIS A 317 18.01 -4.22 17.19
CA HIS A 317 18.84 -5.14 16.45
C HIS A 317 18.09 -5.66 15.22
N PRO A 318 17.69 -4.77 14.29
CA PRO A 318 16.84 -5.12 13.16
C PRO A 318 17.58 -5.96 12.10
N LEU A 319 18.90 -6.13 12.30
CA LEU A 319 19.81 -6.93 11.49
C LEU A 319 20.49 -8.06 12.30
N ARG A 320 20.06 -8.33 13.54
CA ARG A 320 20.55 -9.50 14.30
C ARG A 320 19.66 -10.70 14.02
N GLU A 321 19.92 -11.27 12.86
CA GLU A 321 20.11 -12.68 12.63
C GLU A 321 20.21 -12.74 11.12
N PHE A 322 21.44 -12.88 10.62
CA PHE A 322 21.61 -13.50 9.31
C PHE A 322 20.79 -14.77 9.41
N GLU A 323 19.66 -14.79 8.71
CA GLU A 323 18.88 -15.98 8.44
C GLU A 323 19.88 -17.13 8.32
N ASP A 324 19.82 -18.09 9.24
CA ASP A 324 20.56 -19.33 9.07
C ASP A 324 20.02 -19.95 7.78
N GLN A 325 20.64 -19.59 6.66
CA GLN A 325 20.15 -19.93 5.33
C GLN A 325 20.17 -21.44 5.15
N ASP A 326 21.09 -22.12 5.85
CA ASP A 326 21.18 -23.57 5.87
C ASP A 326 19.98 -24.16 6.61
N ARG A 327 19.60 -23.59 7.77
CA ARG A 327 18.35 -23.97 8.46
C ARG A 327 17.11 -23.66 7.62
N ILE A 328 16.98 -22.45 7.08
CA ILE A 328 15.80 -22.07 6.28
C ILE A 328 15.68 -22.96 5.05
N LEU A 329 16.79 -23.25 4.38
CA LEU A 329 16.85 -24.22 3.28
C LEU A 329 16.32 -25.58 3.75
N GLN A 330 16.85 -26.09 4.86
CA GLN A 330 16.48 -27.41 5.38
C GLN A 330 15.00 -27.46 5.78
N GLU A 331 14.50 -26.47 6.53
CA GLU A 331 13.10 -26.41 6.94
C GLU A 331 12.16 -26.18 5.75
N THR A 332 12.56 -25.39 4.75
CA THR A 332 11.79 -25.25 3.50
C THR A 332 11.72 -26.56 2.74
N ARG A 333 12.82 -27.34 2.73
CA ARG A 333 12.87 -28.66 2.13
C ARG A 333 12.00 -29.67 2.87
N ASP A 334 12.03 -29.67 4.19
CA ASP A 334 11.19 -30.56 5.01
C ASP A 334 9.71 -30.18 4.87
N LEU A 335 9.40 -28.88 4.80
CA LEU A 335 8.07 -28.39 4.50
C LEU A 335 7.61 -28.80 3.09
N TRP A 336 8.49 -28.75 2.08
CA TRP A 336 8.17 -29.24 0.73
C TRP A 336 7.78 -30.71 0.77
N LYS A 337 8.61 -31.57 1.40
CA LYS A 337 8.32 -33.01 1.57
C LYS A 337 7.01 -33.30 2.29
N LEU A 338 6.63 -32.42 3.22
CA LEU A 338 5.37 -32.55 3.97
C LEU A 338 4.14 -32.18 3.12
N VAL A 339 4.28 -31.19 2.25
CA VAL A 339 3.16 -30.61 1.49
C VAL A 339 2.97 -31.28 0.13
N PHE A 340 4.05 -31.66 -0.53
CA PHE A 340 4.06 -32.27 -1.86
C PHE A 340 4.47 -33.73 -1.77
N ASN A 341 3.90 -34.59 -2.62
CA ASN A 341 4.21 -36.02 -2.67
C ASN A 341 5.27 -36.33 -3.75
N ASP A 342 6.26 -35.45 -3.88
CA ASP A 342 7.33 -35.59 -4.87
C ASP A 342 8.38 -36.60 -4.41
N SER A 343 9.08 -37.21 -5.37
CA SER A 343 10.16 -38.15 -5.06
C SER A 343 11.36 -37.42 -4.41
N ASP A 344 12.07 -38.11 -3.51
CA ASP A 344 13.29 -37.56 -2.90
C ASP A 344 14.32 -37.13 -3.96
N THR A 345 14.41 -37.87 -5.07
CA THR A 345 15.28 -37.56 -6.22
C THR A 345 14.93 -36.23 -6.88
N PHE A 346 13.64 -35.93 -7.07
CA PHE A 346 13.19 -34.65 -7.58
C PHE A 346 13.50 -33.51 -6.61
N ILE A 347 13.21 -33.72 -5.32
CA ILE A 347 13.46 -32.72 -4.28
C ILE A 347 14.97 -32.41 -4.18
N ASP A 348 15.83 -33.43 -4.30
CA ASP A 348 17.29 -33.24 -4.38
C ASP A 348 17.71 -32.39 -5.57
N LEU A 349 17.17 -32.67 -6.76
CA LEU A 349 17.45 -31.86 -7.94
C LEU A 349 16.98 -30.41 -7.76
N TYR A 350 15.74 -30.22 -7.29
CA TYR A 350 15.17 -28.89 -7.11
C TYR A 350 15.98 -28.05 -6.12
N PHE A 351 16.26 -28.58 -4.93
CA PHE A 351 16.96 -27.82 -3.89
C PHE A 351 18.46 -27.62 -4.18
N SER A 352 19.06 -28.42 -5.06
CA SER A 352 20.46 -28.23 -5.49
C SER A 352 20.60 -27.28 -6.68
N ARG A 353 19.67 -27.31 -7.64
CA ARG A 353 19.76 -26.54 -8.89
C ARG A 353 18.88 -25.30 -8.91
N VAL A 354 17.62 -25.45 -8.52
CA VAL A 354 16.57 -24.44 -8.72
C VAL A 354 16.45 -23.51 -7.53
N TYR A 355 16.34 -24.04 -6.31
CA TYR A 355 16.19 -23.23 -5.10
C TYR A 355 17.34 -22.24 -4.98
N LYS A 356 17.01 -20.96 -4.76
CA LYS A 356 17.98 -19.93 -4.37
C LYS A 356 17.44 -19.16 -3.17
N PRO A 357 18.24 -18.98 -2.10
CA PRO A 357 17.87 -18.15 -0.95
C PRO A 357 17.31 -16.77 -1.33
N LYS A 358 17.96 -16.08 -2.28
CA LYS A 358 17.55 -14.73 -2.74
C LYS A 358 16.16 -14.65 -3.41
N TYR A 359 15.59 -15.78 -3.81
CA TYR A 359 14.26 -15.86 -4.41
C TYR A 359 13.25 -16.52 -3.46
N ASN A 360 13.69 -16.95 -2.27
CA ASN A 360 12.82 -17.55 -1.27
C ASN A 360 12.06 -16.47 -0.52
N ILE A 361 10.75 -16.61 -0.44
CA ILE A 361 9.91 -15.85 0.48
C ILE A 361 9.42 -16.84 1.52
N THR A 362 9.62 -16.54 2.80
CA THR A 362 9.21 -17.41 3.91
C THR A 362 8.37 -16.67 4.93
N CYS A 363 7.48 -17.42 5.58
CA CYS A 363 6.84 -17.04 6.83
C CYS A 363 7.47 -17.89 7.94
N GLN A 364 8.07 -17.24 8.94
CA GLN A 364 8.72 -17.91 10.07
C GLN A 364 7.96 -17.64 11.37
N LEU A 365 7.48 -18.68 12.04
CA LEU A 365 6.83 -18.59 13.35
C LEU A 365 7.66 -19.32 14.38
N ASN A 366 7.91 -18.70 15.54
CA ASN A 366 8.75 -19.26 16.60
C ASN A 366 10.11 -19.76 16.08
N HIS A 367 10.70 -19.03 15.14
CA HIS A 367 12.00 -19.37 14.55
C HIS A 367 11.98 -20.69 13.71
N HIS A 368 10.83 -21.04 13.14
CA HIS A 368 10.67 -22.15 12.19
C HIS A 368 9.90 -21.71 10.93
N VAL A 369 10.32 -22.17 9.75
CA VAL A 369 9.61 -21.95 8.48
C VAL A 369 8.28 -22.71 8.50
N VAL A 370 7.17 -21.97 8.42
CA VAL A 370 5.81 -22.53 8.37
C VAL A 370 5.13 -22.37 7.01
N ALA A 371 5.64 -21.47 6.16
CA ALA A 371 5.23 -21.34 4.77
C ALA A 371 6.39 -20.81 3.94
N ALA A 372 6.49 -21.24 2.69
CA ALA A 372 7.55 -20.83 1.78
C ALA A 372 7.11 -20.88 0.32
N LEU A 373 7.73 -20.05 -0.52
CA LEU A 373 7.66 -20.14 -1.98
C LEU A 373 8.93 -19.57 -2.62
N GLN A 374 9.17 -19.92 -3.88
CA GLN A 374 10.22 -19.34 -4.71
C GLN A 374 9.63 -18.38 -5.76
N THR A 375 10.26 -17.22 -5.93
CA THR A 375 9.97 -16.22 -6.97
C THR A 375 11.03 -16.29 -8.08
N LEU A 376 11.05 -17.39 -8.84
CA LEU A 376 12.12 -17.68 -9.79
C LEU A 376 12.09 -16.66 -10.96
N PRO A 377 13.22 -16.04 -11.32
CA PRO A 377 13.25 -15.08 -12.41
C PRO A 377 13.12 -15.79 -13.76
N TYR A 378 12.21 -15.31 -14.59
CA TYR A 378 12.00 -15.72 -15.98
C TYR A 378 11.86 -14.48 -16.87
N THR A 379 11.82 -14.71 -18.18
CA THR A 379 11.53 -13.65 -19.15
C THR A 379 10.35 -14.06 -20.00
N LEU A 380 9.33 -13.22 -20.09
CA LEU A 380 8.25 -13.41 -21.04
C LEU A 380 8.62 -12.69 -22.34
N LEU A 381 8.74 -13.44 -23.43
CA LEU A 381 8.74 -12.88 -24.77
C LEU A 381 7.32 -12.45 -25.11
N TYR A 382 7.13 -11.21 -25.54
CA TYR A 382 5.84 -10.64 -25.94
C TYR A 382 6.04 -9.78 -27.19
N HIS A 383 5.72 -10.31 -28.37
CA HIS A 383 5.92 -9.69 -29.69
C HIS A 383 7.34 -9.15 -29.90
N GLY A 384 8.34 -9.96 -29.58
CA GLY A 384 9.76 -9.58 -29.69
C GLY A 384 10.28 -8.70 -28.54
N GLN A 385 9.43 -8.27 -27.61
CA GLN A 385 9.84 -7.61 -26.37
C GLN A 385 10.10 -8.64 -25.27
N GLU A 386 11.20 -8.47 -24.55
CA GLU A 386 11.50 -9.28 -23.36
C GLU A 386 11.02 -8.54 -22.10
N LEU A 387 10.10 -9.17 -21.36
CA LEU A 387 9.46 -8.60 -20.19
C LEU A 387 9.84 -9.39 -18.94
N PRO A 388 10.46 -8.74 -17.92
CA PRO A 388 10.81 -9.39 -16.67
C PRO A 388 9.58 -10.05 -16.05
N THR A 389 9.67 -11.36 -15.80
CA THR A 389 8.57 -12.19 -15.32
C THR A 389 9.08 -13.07 -14.17
N ALA A 390 8.22 -13.44 -13.25
CA ALA A 390 8.57 -14.43 -12.23
C ALA A 390 7.75 -15.71 -12.42
N TYR A 391 8.34 -16.86 -12.14
CA TYR A 391 7.61 -18.10 -11.95
C TYR A 391 7.47 -18.37 -10.45
N ILE A 392 6.24 -18.46 -9.97
CA ILE A 392 5.97 -18.79 -8.57
C ILE A 392 5.99 -20.31 -8.42
N SER A 393 6.95 -20.81 -7.64
CA SER A 393 7.18 -22.24 -7.46
C SER A 393 7.11 -22.64 -5.99
N GLY A 394 6.59 -23.84 -5.73
CA GLY A 394 6.66 -24.47 -4.41
C GLY A 394 5.86 -23.78 -3.32
N VAL A 395 4.69 -23.22 -3.65
CA VAL A 395 3.84 -22.53 -2.66
C VAL A 395 3.39 -23.53 -1.60
N SER A 396 4.03 -23.47 -0.44
CA SER A 396 3.84 -24.43 0.65
C SER A 396 3.41 -23.72 1.92
N THR A 397 2.46 -24.32 2.63
CA THR A 397 2.04 -23.88 3.97
C THR A 397 1.80 -25.12 4.80
N HIS A 398 2.46 -25.17 5.95
CA HIS A 398 2.40 -26.29 6.87
C HIS A 398 0.92 -26.57 7.24
N PRO A 399 0.46 -27.83 7.23
CA PRO A 399 -0.96 -28.18 7.42
C PRO A 399 -1.61 -27.55 8.66
N ASP A 400 -0.91 -27.55 9.80
CA ASP A 400 -1.40 -26.97 11.07
C ASP A 400 -1.65 -25.46 11.02
N TYR A 401 -1.10 -24.78 10.01
CA TYR A 401 -1.18 -23.34 9.86
C TYR A 401 -2.05 -22.90 8.67
N ARG A 402 -2.73 -23.84 8.00
CA ARG A 402 -3.72 -23.54 6.95
C ARG A 402 -4.96 -22.88 7.54
N HIS A 403 -5.73 -22.18 6.70
CA HIS A 403 -6.93 -21.42 7.09
C HIS A 403 -6.68 -20.26 8.09
N GLN A 404 -5.41 -19.85 8.25
CA GLN A 404 -5.01 -18.72 9.09
C GLN A 404 -4.47 -17.54 8.25
N GLU A 405 -4.88 -17.44 6.98
CA GLU A 405 -4.43 -16.42 6.00
C GLU A 405 -2.92 -16.43 5.66
N ILE A 406 -2.14 -17.40 6.14
CA ILE A 406 -0.69 -17.46 5.89
C ILE A 406 -0.36 -17.54 4.40
N GLY A 407 -0.96 -18.47 3.67
CA GLY A 407 -0.71 -18.63 2.24
C GLY A 407 -1.07 -17.37 1.45
N ASN A 408 -2.19 -16.71 1.79
CA ASN A 408 -2.60 -15.45 1.17
C ASN A 408 -1.59 -14.32 1.45
N ASN A 409 -1.11 -14.22 2.69
CA ASN A 409 -0.10 -13.24 3.08
C ASN A 409 1.25 -13.51 2.40
N LEU A 410 1.65 -14.78 2.27
CA LEU A 410 2.86 -15.19 1.57
C LEU A 410 2.82 -14.78 0.09
N MET A 411 1.70 -15.05 -0.61
CA MET A 411 1.50 -14.61 -1.99
C MET A 411 1.52 -13.08 -2.11
N ARG A 412 0.85 -12.38 -1.19
CA ARG A 412 0.86 -10.91 -1.16
C ARG A 412 2.27 -10.34 -1.02
N GLN A 413 3.07 -10.87 -0.09
CA GLN A 413 4.46 -10.45 0.08
C GLN A 413 5.28 -10.68 -1.20
N ALA A 414 5.13 -11.86 -1.81
CA ALA A 414 5.81 -12.18 -3.06
C ALA A 414 5.45 -11.21 -4.19
N HIS A 415 4.16 -10.94 -4.41
CA HIS A 415 3.70 -9.99 -5.42
C HIS A 415 4.20 -8.57 -5.17
N PHE A 416 4.17 -8.12 -3.92
CA PHE A 416 4.62 -6.79 -3.53
C PHE A 416 6.14 -6.64 -3.75
N ASP A 417 6.95 -7.61 -3.34
CA ASP A 417 8.39 -7.63 -3.60
C ASP A 417 8.70 -7.63 -5.11
N LEU A 418 8.00 -8.47 -5.89
CA LEU A 418 8.14 -8.52 -7.35
C LEU A 418 7.84 -7.18 -8.03
N PHE A 419 6.79 -6.47 -7.61
CA PHE A 419 6.44 -5.15 -8.14
C PHE A 419 7.62 -4.17 -8.03
N TYR A 420 8.26 -4.12 -6.86
CA TYR A 420 9.39 -3.24 -6.60
C TYR A 420 10.71 -3.72 -7.20
N LYS A 421 10.82 -5.03 -7.51
CA LYS A 421 11.86 -5.60 -8.38
C LYS A 421 11.60 -5.38 -9.86
N ASN A 422 10.64 -4.51 -10.20
CA ASN A 422 10.33 -4.10 -11.57
C ASN A 422 9.79 -5.21 -12.48
N VAL A 423 9.32 -6.32 -11.90
CA VAL A 423 8.70 -7.45 -12.60
C VAL A 423 7.34 -7.05 -13.16
N VAL A 424 7.04 -7.51 -14.39
CA VAL A 424 5.83 -7.16 -15.14
C VAL A 424 4.74 -8.20 -14.93
N TYR A 425 5.09 -9.49 -15.02
CA TYR A 425 4.15 -10.60 -14.87
C TYR A 425 4.65 -11.65 -13.88
N ALA A 426 3.73 -12.45 -13.36
CA ALA A 426 4.06 -13.68 -12.65
C ALA A 426 3.25 -14.84 -13.24
N ALA A 427 3.88 -15.99 -13.45
CA ALA A 427 3.24 -17.21 -13.94
C ALA A 427 3.34 -18.33 -12.90
N LEU A 428 2.40 -19.28 -12.94
CA LEU A 428 2.42 -20.51 -12.14
C LEU A 428 1.57 -21.60 -12.81
N ILE A 429 1.76 -22.83 -12.35
CA ILE A 429 0.87 -23.96 -12.66
C ILE A 429 0.23 -24.43 -11.34
N PRO A 430 -1.10 -24.36 -11.20
CA PRO A 430 -1.77 -24.89 -10.02
C PRO A 430 -1.67 -26.42 -9.96
N ALA A 431 -1.17 -26.97 -8.85
CA ALA A 431 -0.98 -28.41 -8.68
C ALA A 431 -2.29 -29.21 -8.54
N GLU A 432 -3.38 -28.56 -8.14
CA GLU A 432 -4.68 -29.18 -7.87
C GLU A 432 -5.83 -28.33 -8.44
N PRO A 433 -6.96 -28.92 -8.87
CA PRO A 433 -8.06 -28.16 -9.50
C PRO A 433 -8.63 -27.01 -8.67
N TRP A 434 -8.70 -27.14 -7.35
CA TRP A 434 -9.22 -26.08 -6.47
C TRP A 434 -8.27 -24.87 -6.37
N LEU A 435 -6.98 -25.06 -6.65
CA LEU A 435 -5.99 -23.99 -6.58
C LEU A 435 -6.22 -22.92 -7.66
N TYR A 436 -6.87 -23.25 -8.79
CA TYR A 436 -7.23 -22.26 -9.81
C TYR A 436 -8.15 -21.17 -9.24
N GLU A 437 -9.14 -21.54 -8.44
CA GLU A 437 -10.02 -20.57 -7.78
C GLU A 437 -9.30 -19.77 -6.69
N TRP A 438 -8.34 -20.39 -6.01
CA TRP A 438 -7.53 -19.73 -4.99
C TRP A 438 -6.59 -18.69 -5.62
N TYR A 439 -5.84 -19.06 -6.65
CA TYR A 439 -4.95 -18.15 -7.38
C TYR A 439 -5.72 -17.06 -8.14
N ALA A 440 -6.95 -17.33 -8.61
CA ALA A 440 -7.80 -16.29 -9.19
C ALA A 440 -8.12 -15.17 -8.18
N LYS A 441 -8.34 -15.51 -6.89
CA LYS A 441 -8.48 -14.51 -5.81
C LYS A 441 -7.19 -13.73 -5.58
N CYS A 442 -6.05 -14.36 -5.83
CA CYS A 442 -4.74 -13.74 -5.91
C CYS A 442 -4.46 -13.11 -7.30
N GLY A 443 -5.46 -12.74 -8.10
CA GLY A 443 -5.28 -11.93 -9.32
C GLY A 443 -4.70 -12.65 -10.54
N TYR A 444 -4.63 -13.98 -10.54
CA TYR A 444 -4.18 -14.76 -11.70
C TYR A 444 -5.31 -15.05 -12.69
N ALA A 445 -4.99 -15.06 -13.99
CA ALA A 445 -5.88 -15.43 -15.09
C ALA A 445 -5.36 -16.68 -15.82
N GLN A 446 -6.27 -17.50 -16.35
CA GLN A 446 -5.95 -18.73 -17.10
C GLN A 446 -5.58 -18.41 -18.56
N GLN A 447 -4.49 -17.66 -18.75
CA GLN A 447 -4.09 -17.12 -20.05
C GLN A 447 -2.70 -17.58 -20.50
N ILE A 448 -2.12 -18.59 -19.85
CA ILE A 448 -0.85 -19.21 -20.25
C ILE A 448 -0.96 -20.73 -20.21
N THR A 449 -0.45 -21.42 -21.22
CA THR A 449 -0.52 -22.89 -21.31
C THR A 449 0.88 -23.49 -21.26
N CYS A 450 1.09 -24.49 -20.42
CA CYS A 450 2.29 -25.31 -20.43
C CYS A 450 2.17 -26.40 -21.50
N LEU A 451 3.05 -26.37 -22.49
CA LEU A 451 3.11 -27.37 -23.55
C LEU A 451 3.96 -28.57 -23.12
N PRO A 452 3.66 -29.77 -23.64
CA PRO A 452 4.52 -30.94 -23.47
C PRO A 452 5.96 -30.68 -23.90
N ASN A 453 6.89 -31.40 -23.29
CA ASN A 453 8.30 -31.33 -23.65
C ASN A 453 8.51 -31.85 -25.08
N PRO A 454 9.37 -31.21 -25.90
CA PRO A 454 9.66 -31.71 -27.24
C PRO A 454 10.27 -33.13 -27.20
N GLU A 455 9.82 -34.06 -28.05
CA GLU A 455 10.33 -35.45 -28.08
C GLU A 455 11.85 -35.53 -28.26
N SER A 456 12.44 -34.58 -29.00
CA SER A 456 13.89 -34.53 -29.26
C SER A 456 14.69 -33.76 -28.21
N LEU A 457 14.08 -33.32 -27.10
CA LEU A 457 14.70 -32.40 -26.15
C LEU A 457 16.07 -32.89 -25.62
N LEU A 458 16.18 -34.18 -25.26
CA LEU A 458 17.42 -34.74 -24.72
C LEU A 458 18.58 -34.66 -25.74
N ALA A 459 18.28 -34.78 -27.03
CA ALA A 459 19.24 -34.70 -28.12
C ALA A 459 19.42 -33.27 -28.67
N THR A 460 18.59 -32.32 -28.25
CA THR A 460 18.61 -30.93 -28.72
C THR A 460 19.62 -30.12 -27.92
N ASP A 461 20.39 -29.26 -28.60
CA ASP A 461 21.26 -28.28 -27.96
C ASP A 461 20.47 -27.02 -27.58
N PHE A 462 20.95 -26.29 -26.57
CA PHE A 462 20.27 -25.07 -26.11
C PHE A 462 20.14 -24.01 -27.20
N ALA A 463 21.09 -23.91 -28.15
CA ALA A 463 21.04 -22.87 -29.19
C ALA A 463 19.91 -23.11 -30.21
N VAL A 464 19.63 -24.38 -30.53
CA VAL A 464 18.49 -24.79 -31.36
C VAL A 464 17.19 -24.54 -30.61
N PHE A 465 17.13 -24.92 -29.33
CA PHE A 465 15.98 -24.68 -28.47
C PHE A 465 15.68 -23.17 -28.31
N ASP A 466 16.71 -22.35 -28.06
CA ASP A 466 16.57 -20.90 -27.86
C ASP A 466 16.03 -20.22 -29.13
N ARG A 467 16.50 -20.64 -30.32
CA ARG A 467 15.92 -20.16 -31.58
C ARG A 467 14.44 -20.52 -31.70
N TRP A 468 14.07 -21.75 -31.39
CA TRP A 468 12.69 -22.20 -31.45
C TRP A 468 11.76 -21.44 -30.50
N GLN A 469 12.13 -21.25 -29.23
CA GLN A 469 11.29 -20.49 -28.28
C GLN A 469 11.17 -19.02 -28.69
N ARG A 470 12.19 -18.45 -29.33
CA ARG A 470 12.21 -17.04 -29.78
C ARG A 470 11.47 -16.80 -31.09
N GLU A 471 11.11 -17.84 -31.83
CA GLU A 471 10.20 -17.74 -32.99
C GLU A 471 8.73 -17.57 -32.57
N LYS A 472 8.42 -17.81 -31.29
CA LYS A 472 7.07 -17.64 -30.73
C LYS A 472 6.74 -16.17 -30.53
N THR A 473 5.45 -15.85 -30.60
CA THR A 473 4.94 -14.49 -30.37
C THR A 473 4.83 -14.16 -28.89
N CYS A 474 4.36 -15.09 -28.07
CA CYS A 474 4.21 -14.94 -26.63
C CYS A 474 4.65 -16.20 -25.88
N PHE A 475 5.85 -16.18 -25.27
CA PHE A 475 6.45 -17.40 -24.69
C PHE A 475 7.29 -17.10 -23.44
N LEU A 476 7.14 -17.91 -22.40
CA LEU A 476 8.01 -17.83 -21.21
C LEU A 476 9.35 -18.50 -21.51
N LEU A 477 10.39 -17.68 -21.67
CA LEU A 477 11.72 -18.11 -22.10
C LEU A 477 12.46 -18.85 -21.00
N HIS A 478 13.11 -19.96 -21.37
CA HIS A 478 14.07 -20.67 -20.54
C HIS A 478 15.49 -20.25 -20.92
N ASP A 479 16.31 -19.95 -19.93
CA ASP A 479 17.74 -19.80 -20.13
C ASP A 479 18.43 -21.18 -20.19
N GLN A 480 19.74 -21.16 -20.43
CA GLN A 480 20.52 -22.38 -20.54
C GLN A 480 20.49 -23.20 -19.23
N ALA A 481 20.50 -22.55 -18.07
CA ALA A 481 20.47 -23.25 -16.80
C ALA A 481 19.11 -23.93 -16.55
N ASN A 482 18.00 -23.27 -16.92
CA ASN A 482 16.68 -23.87 -16.87
C ASN A 482 16.59 -25.08 -17.80
N PHE A 483 17.09 -24.95 -19.04
CA PHE A 483 17.09 -26.01 -20.04
C PHE A 483 17.85 -27.26 -19.58
N GLU A 484 19.08 -27.09 -19.07
CA GLU A 484 19.87 -28.23 -18.57
C GLU A 484 19.24 -28.88 -17.34
N THR A 485 18.63 -28.08 -16.45
CA THR A 485 17.93 -28.62 -15.27
C THR A 485 16.72 -29.46 -15.69
N ALA A 486 15.93 -29.01 -16.67
CA ALA A 486 14.80 -29.77 -17.19
C ALA A 486 15.24 -31.09 -17.86
N LYS A 487 16.38 -31.10 -18.56
CA LYS A 487 16.96 -32.34 -19.11
C LYS A 487 17.40 -33.31 -18.01
N GLU A 488 18.01 -32.80 -16.94
CA GLU A 488 18.40 -33.60 -15.77
C GLU A 488 17.16 -34.24 -15.10
N ASP A 489 16.08 -33.48 -14.92
CA ASP A 489 14.80 -33.98 -14.38
C ASP A 489 14.24 -35.14 -15.21
N ILE A 490 14.15 -34.97 -16.53
CA ILE A 490 13.65 -36.02 -17.45
C ILE A 490 14.52 -37.29 -17.37
N LEU A 491 15.84 -37.15 -17.28
CA LEU A 491 16.74 -38.30 -17.14
C LEU A 491 16.55 -39.04 -15.82
N LEU A 492 16.23 -38.32 -14.74
CA LEU A 492 15.98 -38.90 -13.41
C LEU A 492 14.62 -39.61 -13.33
N GLN A 493 13.61 -39.17 -14.09
CA GLN A 493 12.29 -39.81 -14.14
C GLN A 493 12.30 -41.14 -14.93
N GLY A 494 13.26 -41.34 -15.84
CA GLY A 494 13.44 -42.56 -16.63
C GLY A 494 12.56 -42.62 -17.89
N ILE A 495 12.92 -43.51 -18.83
CA ILE A 495 12.28 -43.63 -20.17
C ILE A 495 10.79 -44.01 -20.11
N ASP A 496 10.34 -44.61 -18.99
CA ASP A 496 8.96 -45.07 -18.79
C ASP A 496 8.06 -44.08 -18.02
N ALA A 497 8.57 -42.91 -17.64
CA ALA A 497 7.73 -41.86 -17.07
C ALA A 497 6.82 -41.32 -18.17
N VAL A 498 5.51 -41.56 -18.03
CA VAL A 498 4.48 -41.03 -18.91
C VAL A 498 4.57 -39.50 -18.89
N HIS A 499 5.27 -38.91 -19.86
CA HIS A 499 5.13 -37.49 -20.13
C HIS A 499 3.66 -37.25 -20.47
N SER A 500 3.02 -36.31 -19.79
CA SER A 500 1.70 -35.87 -20.21
C SER A 500 1.82 -35.34 -21.63
N GLU A 501 1.26 -36.08 -22.60
CA GLU A 501 1.12 -35.61 -23.98
C GLU A 501 0.11 -34.46 -24.07
N GLU A 502 -0.65 -34.22 -23.01
CA GLU A 502 -1.65 -33.16 -22.95
C GLU A 502 -1.05 -31.87 -22.37
N PRO A 503 -1.32 -30.71 -23.00
CA PRO A 503 -1.01 -29.41 -22.44
C PRO A 503 -1.68 -29.18 -21.08
N VAL A 504 -0.98 -28.51 -20.16
CA VAL A 504 -1.49 -28.18 -18.83
C VAL A 504 -1.81 -26.68 -18.78
N GLN A 505 -3.00 -26.34 -18.32
CA GLN A 505 -3.41 -24.94 -18.16
C GLN A 505 -2.61 -24.28 -17.01
N GLY A 506 -1.79 -23.28 -17.33
CA GLY A 506 -1.16 -22.43 -16.34
C GLY A 506 -2.01 -21.20 -16.03
N MET A 507 -1.49 -20.36 -15.14
CA MET A 507 -2.07 -19.05 -14.88
C MET A 507 -1.00 -17.96 -14.89
N ILE A 508 -1.39 -16.76 -15.34
CA ILE A 508 -0.52 -15.57 -15.40
C ILE A 508 -1.22 -14.39 -14.71
N ARG A 509 -0.44 -13.61 -13.98
CA ARG A 509 -0.86 -12.41 -13.26
C ARG A 509 -0.08 -11.20 -13.75
N VAL A 510 -0.77 -10.06 -13.89
CA VAL A 510 -0.11 -8.76 -14.02
C VAL A 510 0.42 -8.33 -12.65
N ILE A 511 1.74 -8.14 -12.55
CA ILE A 511 2.41 -7.57 -11.38
C ILE A 511 2.46 -6.06 -11.50
N ASN A 512 2.90 -5.52 -12.64
CA ASN A 512 3.00 -4.08 -12.86
C ASN A 512 2.09 -3.62 -14.00
N ALA A 513 0.93 -3.06 -13.66
CA ALA A 513 -0.10 -2.69 -14.64
C ALA A 513 0.37 -1.60 -15.62
N LEU A 514 1.15 -0.61 -15.18
CA LEU A 514 1.67 0.44 -16.06
C LEU A 514 2.58 -0.15 -17.14
N LYS A 515 3.51 -1.03 -16.75
CA LYS A 515 4.45 -1.65 -17.69
C LYS A 515 3.75 -2.63 -18.64
N ALA A 516 2.85 -3.45 -18.10
CA ALA A 516 2.06 -4.38 -18.88
C ALA A 516 1.24 -3.66 -19.96
N LEU A 517 0.53 -2.59 -19.58
CA LEU A 517 -0.22 -1.76 -20.53
C LEU A 517 0.66 -1.07 -21.56
N ARG A 518 1.87 -0.61 -21.20
CA ARG A 518 2.81 -0.03 -22.17
C ARG A 518 3.21 -1.04 -23.25
N SER A 519 3.50 -2.28 -22.86
CA SER A 519 3.80 -3.34 -23.82
C SER A 519 2.60 -3.73 -24.67
N TYR A 520 1.41 -3.82 -24.08
CA TYR A 520 0.17 -4.10 -24.80
C TYR A 520 -0.18 -3.01 -25.83
N VAL A 521 -0.05 -1.73 -25.46
CA VAL A 521 -0.34 -0.59 -26.34
C VAL A 521 0.69 -0.45 -27.46
N ALA A 522 1.94 -0.89 -27.27
CA ALA A 522 2.92 -0.95 -28.35
C ALA A 522 2.46 -1.83 -29.52
N GLN A 523 1.66 -2.87 -29.23
CA GLN A 523 1.05 -3.75 -30.24
C GLN A 523 -0.32 -3.25 -30.72
N ASN A 524 -0.92 -2.31 -29.99
CA ASN A 524 -2.26 -1.77 -30.25
C ASN A 524 -2.25 -0.23 -30.26
N PRO A 525 -1.48 0.43 -31.14
CA PRO A 525 -1.24 1.87 -31.08
C PRO A 525 -2.48 2.73 -31.37
N SER A 526 -3.50 2.15 -32.01
CA SER A 526 -4.79 2.81 -32.27
C SER A 526 -5.74 2.80 -31.08
N LEU A 527 -5.43 2.06 -30.01
CA LEU A 527 -6.25 2.01 -28.81
C LEU A 527 -6.30 3.39 -28.15
N GLN A 528 -7.51 3.89 -27.94
CA GLN A 528 -7.77 5.12 -27.19
C GLN A 528 -8.87 4.87 -26.17
N CYS A 529 -8.50 4.88 -24.90
CA CYS A 529 -9.43 4.71 -23.80
C CYS A 529 -8.74 5.06 -22.47
N THR A 530 -9.54 5.23 -21.43
CA THR A 530 -9.07 5.22 -20.06
C THR A 530 -9.44 3.88 -19.43
N ILE A 531 -8.47 3.19 -18.82
CA ILE A 531 -8.70 1.97 -18.04
C ILE A 531 -8.55 2.30 -16.56
N ARG A 532 -9.52 1.89 -15.75
CA ARG A 532 -9.48 1.99 -14.30
C ARG A 532 -9.22 0.59 -13.74
N ILE A 533 -8.05 0.38 -13.13
CA ILE A 533 -7.80 -0.85 -12.38
C ILE A 533 -8.28 -0.67 -10.93
N GLU A 534 -9.05 -1.63 -10.44
CA GLU A 534 -9.57 -1.63 -9.08
C GLU A 534 -9.45 -2.99 -8.40
N ASN A 535 -9.43 -2.97 -7.06
CA ASN A 535 -9.39 -4.15 -6.19
C ASN A 535 -8.17 -5.07 -6.38
N ASP A 536 -7.02 -4.55 -6.84
CA ASP A 536 -5.74 -5.24 -6.63
C ASP A 536 -5.33 -5.09 -5.15
N HIS A 537 -5.67 -6.10 -4.34
CA HIS A 537 -5.39 -6.13 -2.90
C HIS A 537 -3.93 -6.41 -2.57
N ASP A 538 -3.20 -7.07 -3.47
CA ASP A 538 -1.79 -7.42 -3.22
C ASP A 538 -0.85 -6.30 -3.66
N ILE A 539 -1.20 -5.58 -4.72
CA ILE A 539 -0.42 -4.46 -5.26
C ILE A 539 -1.33 -3.23 -5.39
N PRO A 540 -1.58 -2.48 -4.31
CA PRO A 540 -2.44 -1.30 -4.33
C PRO A 540 -2.01 -0.20 -5.32
N MET A 541 -0.74 -0.18 -5.70
CA MET A 541 -0.15 0.74 -6.68
C MET A 541 -0.71 0.53 -8.09
N ASN A 542 -1.20 -0.67 -8.40
CA ASN A 542 -1.90 -0.93 -9.67
C ASN A 542 -3.29 -0.27 -9.70
N ASN A 543 -3.88 0.07 -8.55
CA ASN A 543 -5.23 0.64 -8.50
C ASN A 543 -5.24 2.13 -8.91
N ALA A 544 -4.99 2.46 -10.17
CA ALA A 544 -4.98 3.82 -10.74
C ALA A 544 -5.86 3.92 -12.00
N TYR A 545 -5.93 5.11 -12.61
CA TYR A 545 -6.42 5.29 -13.97
C TYR A 545 -5.23 5.27 -14.93
N TYR A 546 -5.42 4.64 -16.08
CA TYR A 546 -4.42 4.50 -17.14
C TYR A 546 -5.03 5.09 -18.40
N VAL A 547 -4.60 6.31 -18.75
CA VAL A 547 -5.03 7.01 -19.96
C VAL A 547 -4.16 6.53 -21.11
N ILE A 548 -4.80 5.95 -22.12
CA ILE A 548 -4.18 5.44 -23.33
C ILE A 548 -4.55 6.36 -24.49
N SER A 549 -3.53 6.96 -25.09
CA SER A 549 -3.68 7.89 -26.20
C SER A 549 -2.40 7.95 -27.00
N GLU A 550 -2.50 7.98 -28.34
CA GLU A 550 -1.35 8.11 -29.25
C GLU A 550 -0.24 7.07 -28.99
N GLY A 551 -0.61 5.81 -28.71
CA GLY A 551 0.34 4.75 -28.42
C GLY A 551 1.11 4.89 -27.10
N LYS A 552 0.68 5.80 -26.21
CA LYS A 552 1.31 6.02 -24.90
C LYS A 552 0.33 5.73 -23.77
N VAL A 553 0.88 5.31 -22.63
CA VAL A 553 0.13 5.06 -21.39
C VAL A 553 0.62 6.02 -20.31
N ARG A 554 -0.31 6.82 -19.79
CA ARG A 554 -0.10 7.69 -18.64
C ARG A 554 -0.90 7.17 -17.46
N GLN A 555 -0.22 6.89 -16.34
CA GLN A 555 -0.88 6.62 -15.07
C GLN A 555 -1.33 7.94 -14.44
N THR A 556 -2.52 7.97 -13.88
CA THR A 556 -3.06 9.15 -13.19
C THR A 556 -4.08 8.75 -12.13
N ASP A 557 -4.32 9.66 -11.20
CA ASP A 557 -5.37 9.54 -10.19
C ASP A 557 -6.56 10.46 -10.48
N GLU A 558 -6.52 11.20 -11.60
CA GLU A 558 -7.64 11.99 -12.10
C GLU A 558 -8.83 11.05 -12.40
N PRO A 559 -9.98 11.22 -11.73
CA PRO A 559 -11.16 10.42 -12.01
C PRO A 559 -11.66 10.66 -13.42
N ASP A 560 -12.04 9.57 -14.07
CA ASP A 560 -12.71 9.57 -15.36
C ASP A 560 -13.95 8.68 -15.26
N THR A 561 -15.13 9.30 -15.40
CA THR A 561 -16.42 8.60 -15.32
C THR A 561 -16.63 7.63 -16.48
N ASP A 562 -15.95 7.86 -17.60
CA ASP A 562 -16.07 7.07 -18.82
C ASP A 562 -15.01 5.95 -18.89
N ALA A 563 -14.17 5.82 -17.86
CA ALA A 563 -13.12 4.80 -17.79
C ALA A 563 -13.69 3.37 -17.74
N ARG A 564 -13.11 2.46 -18.54
CA ARG A 564 -13.38 1.02 -18.48
C ARG A 564 -12.76 0.46 -17.20
N ARG A 565 -13.59 -0.04 -16.28
CA ARG A 565 -13.17 -0.65 -15.01
C ARG A 565 -12.79 -2.11 -15.22
N LEU A 566 -11.66 -2.51 -14.67
CA LEU A 566 -11.15 -3.89 -14.70
C LEU A 566 -10.52 -4.25 -13.35
N SER A 567 -10.65 -5.50 -12.93
CA SER A 567 -9.77 -6.11 -11.94
C SER A 567 -8.39 -6.43 -12.55
N ILE A 568 -7.43 -6.84 -11.71
CA ILE A 568 -6.08 -7.19 -12.21
C ILE A 568 -6.07 -8.46 -13.07
N ASN A 569 -6.95 -9.43 -12.80
CA ASN A 569 -7.10 -10.63 -13.64
C ASN A 569 -7.82 -10.31 -14.95
N GLU A 570 -8.84 -9.42 -14.94
CA GLU A 570 -9.49 -8.96 -16.17
C GLU A 570 -8.53 -8.15 -17.06
N LEU A 571 -7.57 -7.44 -16.46
CA LEU A 571 -6.48 -6.82 -17.20
C LEU A 571 -5.57 -7.88 -17.85
N ALA A 572 -5.23 -8.95 -17.14
CA ALA A 572 -4.48 -10.07 -17.72
C ALA A 572 -5.25 -10.70 -18.88
N ASP A 573 -6.55 -10.93 -18.74
CA ASP A 573 -7.42 -11.42 -19.81
C ASP A 573 -7.41 -10.47 -21.02
N LEU A 574 -7.54 -9.16 -20.80
CA LEU A 574 -7.49 -8.16 -21.88
C LEU A 574 -6.18 -8.25 -22.67
N ILE A 575 -5.06 -8.37 -21.97
CA ILE A 575 -3.72 -8.39 -22.57
C ILE A 575 -3.49 -9.69 -23.34
N PHE A 576 -3.87 -10.85 -22.77
CA PHE A 576 -3.43 -12.14 -23.27
C PHE A 576 -4.49 -12.95 -24.05
N GLN A 577 -5.76 -12.54 -24.07
CA GLN A 577 -6.86 -13.28 -24.71
C GLN A 577 -6.61 -13.71 -26.17
N ASN A 578 -5.79 -12.98 -26.93
CA ASN A 578 -5.47 -13.26 -28.33
C ASN A 578 -3.98 -13.60 -28.55
N GLU A 579 -3.22 -13.75 -27.48
CA GLU A 579 -1.76 -13.87 -27.54
C GLU A 579 -1.30 -15.32 -27.55
N HIS A 580 -2.16 -16.22 -27.06
CA HIS A 580 -1.85 -17.63 -26.89
C HIS A 580 -0.52 -17.82 -26.13
N ALA A 581 -0.40 -17.24 -24.94
CA ALA A 581 0.84 -17.32 -24.18
C ALA A 581 1.17 -18.78 -23.83
N GLU A 582 2.41 -19.16 -24.06
CA GLU A 582 2.89 -20.53 -23.87
C GLU A 582 4.11 -20.57 -22.94
N MET A 583 4.31 -21.70 -22.28
CA MET A 583 5.53 -22.09 -21.59
C MET A 583 5.77 -23.59 -21.80
N ASN A 584 6.94 -24.10 -21.46
CA ASN A 584 7.24 -25.54 -21.46
C ASN A 584 8.31 -25.84 -20.41
N LEU A 585 8.84 -27.07 -20.34
CA LEU A 585 9.99 -27.42 -19.48
C LEU A 585 9.83 -27.03 -18.00
N MET A 586 8.59 -26.87 -17.52
CA MET A 586 8.32 -26.62 -16.13
C MET A 586 8.49 -27.95 -15.40
N MET A 587 9.39 -27.97 -14.41
CA MET A 587 9.60 -29.13 -13.56
C MET A 587 8.30 -29.54 -12.87
N ASN A 588 8.11 -30.85 -12.70
CA ASN A 588 6.87 -31.49 -12.22
C ASN A 588 6.20 -30.76 -11.06
#